data_AF-A0A7S1XED9-F1
#
_entry.id   AF-A0A7S1XED9-F1
#
_cell.length_a   1.000
_cell.length_b   1.000
_cell.length_c   1.000
_cell.angle_alpha   90.00
_cell.angle_beta   90.00
_cell.angle_gamma   90.00
#
_symmetry.space_group_name_H-M   'P 1'
#
loop_
_entity.id
_entity.type
_entity.pdbx_description
1 polymer ?
#
loop_
_entity_poly.entity_id
_entity_poly.type
_entity_poly.pdbx_seq_one_letter_code
_entity_poly.pdbx_strand_id
1 'polypeptide(L)'
;SMTLSPRFGFAPSWSIRSCRHRTLSTVVRSVRPQRLQDQQEDQEKSRVMARKRMVAQAAASDRPSDVKFGSTRRTTSVVFWIPNVIGYLRLVLLAVAFVLFEPIPTRRVWFWVTMGMSLALDSVDGYVARKAGQTSEFGAFLDVGVDILSRGLLTSSAYSSLGTILSLLESLVFTVNHRLGKEWKDIMVEGTPIHIRKVMKNGFRSPLGALSMLGLFLLPCYVLFGVHYPQVWSHMTWRLLGLFLALCRILCAYVEVFCLWRHIRHLINLDNMKTIEADFH
;
A
#
# COMPACT_ATOMS: atom_id res chain seq x y z
N SER A 1 -72.73 13.76 -15.04
CA SER A 1 -72.21 12.42 -15.41
C SER A 1 -70.94 12.20 -14.58
N MET A 2 -70.97 11.52 -13.43
CA MET A 2 -70.78 10.05 -13.30
C MET A 2 -69.59 9.60 -14.18
N THR A 3 -68.42 9.17 -13.69
CA THR A 3 -68.11 8.07 -12.76
C THR A 3 -66.59 8.09 -12.45
N LEU A 4 -66.14 7.89 -11.20
CA LEU A 4 -65.45 6.68 -10.65
C LEU A 4 -64.31 6.15 -11.56
N SER A 5 -63.08 5.83 -11.12
CA SER A 5 -62.47 5.55 -9.81
C SER A 5 -61.01 5.09 -10.05
N PRO A 6 -60.05 5.29 -9.11
CA PRO A 6 -58.84 4.47 -9.01
C PRO A 6 -59.06 3.32 -8.02
N ARG A 7 -58.64 2.09 -8.36
CA ARG A 7 -58.65 0.93 -7.43
C ARG A 7 -57.26 0.73 -6.82
N PHE A 8 -57.15 0.83 -5.49
CA PHE A 8 -57.00 -0.26 -4.51
C PHE A 8 -55.77 -1.14 -4.79
N GLY A 9 -54.73 -1.23 -3.95
CA GLY A 9 -54.69 -1.23 -2.48
C GLY A 9 -54.53 -2.69 -2.01
N PHE A 10 -53.60 -2.98 -1.09
CA PHE A 10 -53.83 -3.79 0.13
C PHE A 10 -52.55 -3.98 0.95
N ALA A 11 -52.69 -3.73 2.25
CA ALA A 11 -51.78 -3.96 3.36
C ALA A 11 -51.65 -5.48 3.69
N PRO A 12 -51.01 -5.91 4.81
CA PRO A 12 -51.66 -5.89 6.14
C PRO A 12 -50.71 -5.44 7.30
N SER A 13 -51.08 -4.55 8.24
CA SER A 13 -51.89 -4.72 9.48
C SER A 13 -51.19 -5.55 10.57
N TRP A 14 -51.15 -5.27 11.87
CA TRP A 14 -52.13 -4.78 12.88
C TRP A 14 -51.35 -4.13 14.06
N SER A 15 -51.84 -3.21 14.90
CA SER A 15 -52.92 -3.33 15.89
C SER A 15 -53.03 -1.98 16.66
N ILE A 16 -54.16 -1.26 16.60
CA ILE A 16 -55.24 -1.08 17.61
C ILE A 16 -54.89 -0.32 18.92
N ARG A 17 -55.64 0.80 19.04
CA ARG A 17 -55.93 1.78 20.11
C ARG A 17 -55.94 1.30 21.58
N SER A 18 -55.50 2.19 22.48
CA SER A 18 -56.33 2.78 23.57
C SER A 18 -55.60 4.03 24.13
N CYS A 19 -56.23 5.20 24.20
CA CYS A 19 -57.03 5.75 25.30
C CYS A 19 -56.27 5.97 26.62
N ARG A 20 -56.35 7.21 27.12
CA ARG A 20 -55.65 7.79 28.28
C ARG A 20 -55.58 6.88 29.50
N HIS A 21 -54.39 6.79 30.11
CA HIS A 21 -54.27 6.89 31.56
C HIS A 21 -53.01 7.68 31.93
N ARG A 22 -53.23 8.69 32.76
CA ARG A 22 -52.24 9.57 33.37
C ARG A 22 -51.48 8.74 34.42
N THR A 23 -50.24 8.35 34.14
CA THR A 23 -49.30 7.81 35.13
C THR A 23 -48.16 8.79 35.35
N LEU A 24 -48.18 9.41 36.53
CA LEU A 24 -47.06 10.11 37.13
C LEU A 24 -45.83 9.19 37.10
N SER A 25 -44.90 9.46 36.19
CA SER A 25 -43.55 8.90 36.23
C SER A 25 -42.60 10.06 36.43
N THR A 26 -42.23 10.21 37.70
CA THR A 26 -41.22 11.11 38.22
C THR A 26 -39.97 11.05 37.35
N VAL A 27 -39.66 12.15 36.66
CA VAL A 27 -38.36 12.34 36.03
C VAL A 27 -37.34 12.46 37.16
N VAL A 28 -36.75 11.33 37.56
CA VAL A 28 -35.51 11.35 38.33
C VAL A 28 -34.42 11.77 37.34
N ARG A 29 -34.16 13.07 37.26
CA ARG A 29 -32.89 13.58 36.73
C ARG A 29 -31.80 12.94 37.59
N SER A 30 -31.03 12.01 37.04
CA SER A 30 -29.82 11.56 37.70
C SER A 30 -28.85 12.75 37.72
N VAL A 31 -28.89 13.52 38.80
CA VAL A 31 -27.86 14.50 39.13
C VAL A 31 -26.61 13.66 39.38
N ARG A 32 -25.76 13.50 38.36
CA ARG A 32 -24.45 12.88 38.54
C ARG A 32 -23.71 13.75 39.56
N PRO A 33 -23.26 13.20 40.70
CA PRO A 33 -22.59 13.99 41.73
C PRO A 33 -21.44 14.77 41.11
N GLN A 34 -21.41 16.08 41.34
CA GLN A 34 -20.41 17.00 40.77
C GLN A 34 -18.97 16.48 41.00
N ARG A 35 -18.76 15.86 42.17
CA ARG A 35 -17.52 15.19 42.58
C ARG A 35 -17.04 14.07 41.63
N LEU A 36 -17.94 13.38 40.91
CA LEU A 36 -17.60 12.34 39.94
C LEU A 36 -17.29 12.93 38.55
N GLN A 37 -17.84 14.09 38.21
CA GLN A 37 -17.49 14.81 36.99
C GLN A 37 -16.10 15.44 37.13
N ASP A 38 -15.83 16.06 38.28
CA ASP A 38 -14.52 16.64 38.60
C ASP A 38 -13.40 15.56 38.55
N GLN A 39 -13.67 14.36 39.09
CA GLN A 39 -12.72 13.25 39.03
C GLN A 39 -12.47 12.72 37.61
N GLN A 40 -13.48 12.73 36.73
CA GLN A 40 -13.31 12.35 35.33
C GLN A 40 -12.50 13.40 34.57
N GLU A 41 -12.74 14.68 34.84
CA GLU A 41 -12.01 15.79 34.23
C GLU A 41 -10.54 15.81 34.68
N ASP A 42 -10.26 15.52 35.94
CA ASP A 42 -8.90 15.39 36.47
C ASP A 42 -8.13 14.19 35.87
N GLN A 43 -8.81 13.07 35.64
CA GLN A 43 -8.22 11.93 34.93
C GLN A 43 -7.92 12.26 33.46
N GLU A 44 -8.81 12.97 32.78
CA GLU A 44 -8.62 13.40 31.39
C GLU A 44 -7.44 14.38 31.28
N LYS A 45 -7.39 15.39 32.15
CA LYS A 45 -6.27 16.36 32.23
C LYS A 45 -4.93 15.67 32.50
N SER A 46 -4.93 14.65 33.37
CA SER A 46 -3.73 13.86 33.67
C SER A 46 -3.25 13.05 32.45
N ARG A 47 -4.16 12.47 31.67
CA ARG A 47 -3.85 11.74 30.43
C ARG A 47 -3.31 12.67 29.34
N VAL A 48 -3.93 13.85 29.17
CA VAL A 48 -3.47 14.86 28.21
C VAL A 48 -2.08 15.38 28.58
N MET A 49 -1.82 15.63 29.86
CA MET A 49 -0.48 16.01 30.37
C MET A 49 0.56 14.92 30.12
N ALA A 50 0.22 13.65 30.35
CA ALA A 50 1.11 12.52 30.06
C ALA A 50 1.43 12.43 28.55
N ARG A 51 0.43 12.60 27.69
CA ARG A 51 0.61 12.60 26.23
C ARG A 51 1.48 13.76 25.75
N LYS A 52 1.26 14.98 26.28
CA LYS A 52 2.12 16.15 25.99
C LYS A 52 3.57 15.93 26.41
N ARG A 53 3.80 15.26 27.56
CA ARG A 53 5.16 14.89 28.01
C ARG A 53 5.82 13.87 27.10
N MET A 54 5.10 12.85 26.63
CA MET A 54 5.65 11.87 25.69
C MET A 54 6.01 12.50 24.35
N VAL A 55 5.17 13.40 23.82
CA VAL A 55 5.45 14.13 22.58
C VAL A 55 6.64 15.08 22.75
N ALA A 56 6.74 15.77 23.89
CA ALA A 56 7.89 16.62 24.20
C ALA A 56 9.20 15.83 24.36
N GLN A 57 9.15 14.63 24.94
CA GLN A 57 10.31 13.72 25.01
C GLN A 57 10.71 13.19 23.64
N ALA A 58 9.76 12.84 22.78
CA ALA A 58 10.04 12.43 21.40
C ALA A 58 10.67 13.58 20.60
N ALA A 59 10.16 14.81 20.75
CA ALA A 59 10.74 16.00 20.12
C ALA A 59 12.11 16.39 20.69
N ALA A 60 12.38 16.09 21.97
CA ALA A 60 13.69 16.30 22.57
C ALA A 60 14.73 15.26 22.13
N SER A 61 14.29 14.04 21.79
CA SER A 61 15.14 12.98 21.21
C SER A 61 15.58 13.30 19.77
N ASP A 62 14.88 14.19 19.08
CA ASP A 62 15.15 14.57 17.68
C ASP A 62 16.02 15.83 17.55
N ARG A 63 16.55 16.36 18.66
CA ARG A 63 17.62 17.37 18.57
C ARG A 63 18.90 16.69 18.06
N PRO A 64 19.56 17.25 17.02
CA PRO A 64 20.84 16.74 16.60
C PRO A 64 21.81 16.88 17.77
N SER A 65 22.26 15.75 18.30
CA SER A 65 23.35 15.73 19.27
C SER A 65 24.59 16.23 18.57
N ASP A 66 25.25 17.25 19.13
CA ASP A 66 26.53 17.76 18.64
C ASP A 66 27.55 16.61 18.59
N VAL A 67 27.73 16.04 17.40
CA VAL A 67 28.67 14.96 17.14
C VAL A 67 30.07 15.55 17.26
N LYS A 68 30.71 15.34 18.41
CA LYS A 68 32.15 15.56 18.58
C LYS A 68 32.88 14.66 17.57
N PHE A 69 33.48 15.28 16.55
CA PHE A 69 34.28 14.59 15.53
C PHE A 69 35.60 14.10 16.13
N GLY A 70 35.54 12.98 16.85
CA GLY A 70 36.71 12.27 17.37
C GLY A 70 37.13 11.13 16.45
N SER A 71 38.33 11.26 15.88
CA SER A 71 39.10 10.24 15.12
C SER A 71 38.39 9.58 13.93
N THR A 72 38.84 9.93 12.73
CA THR A 72 38.38 9.40 11.43
C THR A 72 38.67 7.90 11.28
N ARG A 73 37.85 7.04 11.89
CA ARG A 73 37.67 5.68 11.38
C ARG A 73 37.00 5.84 10.02
N ARG A 74 37.70 5.48 8.92
CA ARG A 74 37.10 5.46 7.58
C ARG A 74 36.01 4.39 7.53
N THR A 75 34.85 4.68 8.09
CA THR A 75 33.63 3.95 7.81
C THR A 75 33.27 4.30 6.37
N THR A 76 33.36 3.33 5.48
CA THR A 76 32.86 3.50 4.11
C THR A 76 31.39 3.93 4.20
N SER A 77 31.07 5.08 3.61
CA SER A 77 29.71 5.58 3.55
C SER A 77 28.78 4.50 3.02
N VAL A 78 27.57 4.42 3.58
CA VAL A 78 26.53 3.43 3.20
C VAL A 78 26.32 3.40 1.68
N VAL A 79 26.45 4.55 1.02
CA VAL A 79 26.37 4.73 -0.44
C VAL A 79 27.32 3.80 -1.20
N PHE A 80 28.51 3.50 -0.66
CA PHE A 80 29.53 2.68 -1.31
C PHE A 80 29.56 1.22 -0.84
N TRP A 81 28.55 0.77 -0.10
CA TRP A 81 28.44 -0.64 0.26
C TRP A 81 28.23 -1.51 -0.98
N ILE A 82 28.81 -2.70 -0.98
CA ILE A 82 28.76 -3.65 -2.09
C ILE A 82 27.33 -3.90 -2.61
N PRO A 83 26.31 -4.18 -1.76
CA PRO A 83 24.94 -4.35 -2.25
C PRO A 83 24.38 -3.09 -2.95
N ASN A 84 24.75 -1.88 -2.50
CA ASN A 84 24.27 -0.64 -3.12
C ASN A 84 24.96 -0.37 -4.46
N VAL A 85 26.24 -0.74 -4.60
CA VAL A 85 26.94 -0.70 -5.89
C VAL A 85 26.28 -1.64 -6.90
N ILE A 86 25.85 -2.84 -6.47
CA ILE A 86 25.06 -3.74 -7.32
C ILE A 86 23.72 -3.09 -7.70
N GLY A 87 23.05 -2.41 -6.76
CA GLY A 87 21.84 -1.63 -7.05
C GLY A 87 22.05 -0.55 -8.11
N TYR A 88 23.17 0.18 -8.08
CA TYR A 88 23.51 1.14 -9.13
C TYR A 88 23.79 0.48 -10.48
N LEU A 89 24.45 -0.68 -10.49
CA LEU A 89 24.64 -1.46 -11.70
C LEU A 89 23.29 -1.89 -12.31
N ARG A 90 22.33 -2.31 -11.48
CA ARG A 90 20.97 -2.63 -11.94
C ARG A 90 20.28 -1.43 -12.57
N LEU A 91 20.44 -0.23 -12.01
CA LEU A 91 19.92 1.00 -12.57
C LEU A 91 20.56 1.32 -13.95
N VAL A 92 21.86 1.12 -14.10
CA VAL A 92 22.56 1.28 -15.38
C VAL A 92 22.07 0.26 -16.40
N LEU A 93 21.91 -1.02 -16.01
CA LEU A 93 21.37 -2.06 -16.89
C LEU A 93 19.95 -1.73 -17.35
N LEU A 94 19.12 -1.17 -16.47
CA LEU A 94 17.78 -0.71 -16.81
C LEU A 94 17.82 0.45 -17.82
N ALA A 95 18.72 1.41 -17.65
CA ALA A 95 18.90 2.49 -18.62
C ALA A 95 19.37 1.98 -19.99
N VAL A 96 20.28 0.99 -20.00
CA VAL A 96 20.69 0.32 -21.25
C VAL A 96 19.51 -0.43 -21.88
N ALA A 97 18.72 -1.16 -21.09
CA ALA A 97 17.52 -1.83 -21.58
C ALA A 97 16.54 -0.84 -22.21
N PHE A 98 16.35 0.34 -21.61
CA PHE A 98 15.52 1.40 -22.17
C PHE A 98 15.99 1.84 -23.57
N VAL A 99 17.30 2.05 -23.76
CA VAL A 99 17.87 2.43 -25.07
C VAL A 99 17.76 1.29 -26.10
N LEU A 100 17.81 0.04 -25.63
CA LEU A 100 17.68 -1.15 -26.49
C LEU A 100 16.23 -1.48 -26.89
N PHE A 101 15.24 -0.81 -26.29
CA PHE A 101 13.81 -1.04 -26.53
C PHE A 101 13.35 -0.68 -27.96
N GLU A 102 14.19 0.00 -28.75
CA GLU A 102 13.92 0.36 -30.13
C GLU A 102 13.48 -0.84 -31.01
N PRO A 103 12.62 -0.62 -32.03
CA PRO A 103 11.95 -1.69 -32.79
C PRO A 103 12.88 -2.56 -33.66
N ILE A 104 14.19 -2.30 -33.60
CA ILE A 104 15.24 -2.98 -34.34
C ILE A 104 15.35 -4.44 -33.87
N PRO A 105 15.09 -5.44 -34.73
CA PRO A 105 15.05 -6.86 -34.35
C PRO A 105 16.31 -7.37 -33.64
N THR A 106 17.49 -6.91 -34.06
CA THR A 106 18.79 -7.29 -33.45
C THR A 106 18.96 -6.79 -32.02
N ARG A 107 18.26 -5.73 -31.60
CA ARG A 107 18.34 -5.18 -30.24
C ARG A 107 17.41 -5.89 -29.25
N ARG A 108 16.37 -6.58 -29.72
CA ARG A 108 15.38 -7.29 -28.87
C ARG A 108 16.01 -8.35 -27.97
N VAL A 109 16.97 -9.10 -28.50
CA VAL A 109 17.68 -10.13 -27.72
C VAL A 109 18.48 -9.47 -26.59
N TRP A 110 19.21 -8.40 -26.90
CA TRP A 110 19.98 -7.65 -25.91
C TRP A 110 19.09 -6.97 -24.86
N PHE A 111 17.91 -6.49 -25.25
CA PHE A 111 16.90 -6.01 -24.30
C PHE A 111 16.54 -7.08 -23.26
N TRP A 112 16.16 -8.29 -23.71
CA TRP A 112 15.81 -9.37 -22.77
C TRP A 112 16.99 -9.82 -21.92
N VAL A 113 18.20 -9.86 -22.47
CA VAL A 113 19.43 -10.21 -21.72
C VAL A 113 19.71 -9.18 -20.63
N THR A 114 19.67 -7.88 -20.97
CA THR A 114 19.94 -6.80 -20.00
C THR A 114 18.88 -6.72 -18.90
N MET A 115 17.59 -6.86 -19.26
CA MET A 115 16.49 -6.95 -18.29
C MET A 115 16.62 -8.19 -17.39
N GLY A 116 16.89 -9.36 -17.98
CA GLY A 116 17.08 -10.60 -17.25
C GLY A 116 18.28 -10.53 -16.29
N MET A 117 19.36 -9.87 -16.70
CA MET A 117 20.53 -9.66 -15.84
C MET A 117 20.24 -8.70 -14.69
N SER A 118 19.48 -7.61 -14.94
CA SER A 118 19.04 -6.70 -13.87
C SER A 118 18.17 -7.42 -12.83
N LEU A 119 17.24 -8.28 -13.28
CA LEU A 119 16.42 -9.11 -12.40
C LEU A 119 17.22 -10.16 -11.64
N ALA A 120 18.24 -10.76 -12.26
CA ALA A 120 19.10 -11.73 -11.58
C ALA A 120 19.91 -11.07 -10.45
N LEU A 121 20.42 -9.86 -10.70
CA LEU A 121 21.23 -9.11 -9.74
C LEU A 121 20.45 -8.65 -8.50
N ASP A 122 19.13 -8.49 -8.59
CA ASP A 122 18.23 -8.22 -7.46
C ASP A 122 18.39 -9.26 -6.35
N SER A 123 18.34 -10.54 -6.71
CA SER A 123 18.51 -11.62 -5.74
C SER A 123 19.93 -11.65 -5.13
N VAL A 124 20.92 -11.18 -5.89
CA VAL A 124 22.34 -11.18 -5.52
C VAL A 124 22.64 -10.06 -4.53
N ASP A 125 22.13 -8.84 -4.73
CA ASP A 125 22.39 -7.73 -3.82
C ASP A 125 21.86 -8.02 -2.40
N GLY A 126 20.66 -8.59 -2.28
CA GLY A 126 20.08 -8.98 -1.00
C GLY A 126 20.83 -10.12 -0.34
N TYR A 127 21.32 -11.10 -1.12
CA TYR A 127 22.17 -12.17 -0.61
C TYR A 127 23.50 -11.62 -0.07
N VAL A 128 24.16 -10.74 -0.83
CA VAL A 128 25.43 -10.11 -0.44
C VAL A 128 25.23 -9.22 0.79
N ALA A 129 24.15 -8.44 0.86
CA ALA A 129 23.83 -7.60 2.01
C ALA A 129 23.75 -8.42 3.32
N ARG A 130 23.06 -9.57 3.28
CA ARG A 130 22.94 -10.46 4.45
C ARG A 130 24.26 -11.13 4.81
N LYS A 131 25.02 -11.60 3.81
CA LYS A 131 26.30 -12.28 4.03
C LYS A 131 27.39 -11.34 4.54
N ALA A 132 27.41 -10.10 4.05
CA ALA A 132 28.38 -9.09 4.43
C ALA A 132 27.97 -8.28 5.67
N GLY A 133 26.76 -8.49 6.22
CA GLY A 133 26.22 -7.68 7.31
C GLY A 133 25.99 -6.20 6.91
N GLN A 134 25.81 -5.92 5.62
CA GLN A 134 25.68 -4.58 5.04
C GLN A 134 24.22 -4.24 4.69
N THR A 135 23.28 -4.52 5.60
CA THR A 135 21.87 -4.17 5.40
C THR A 135 21.62 -2.71 5.80
N SER A 136 20.97 -1.92 4.94
CA SER A 136 20.63 -0.52 5.22
C SER A 136 19.23 -0.16 4.73
N GLU A 137 18.60 0.85 5.36
CA GLU A 137 17.33 1.41 4.89
C GLU A 137 17.47 2.04 3.49
N PHE A 138 18.61 2.69 3.22
CA PHE A 138 18.92 3.24 1.90
C PHE A 138 18.96 2.14 0.83
N GLY A 139 19.65 1.02 1.10
CA GLY A 139 19.70 -0.10 0.17
C GLY A 139 18.33 -0.72 -0.07
N ALA A 140 17.52 -0.88 0.97
CA ALA A 140 16.14 -1.36 0.84
C ALA A 140 15.26 -0.42 0.01
N PHE A 141 15.44 0.90 0.14
CA PHE A 141 14.76 1.87 -0.70
C PHE A 141 15.22 1.80 -2.16
N LEU A 142 16.54 1.75 -2.39
CA LEU A 142 17.14 1.68 -3.72
C LEU A 142 16.64 0.44 -4.48
N ASP A 143 16.63 -0.71 -3.80
CA ASP A 143 16.15 -1.99 -4.32
C ASP A 143 14.72 -1.88 -4.84
N VAL A 144 13.78 -1.49 -3.98
CA VAL A 144 12.37 -1.35 -4.36
C VAL A 144 12.17 -0.26 -5.42
N GLY A 145 12.95 0.82 -5.38
CA GLY A 145 12.90 1.89 -6.38
C GLY A 145 13.30 1.42 -7.77
N VAL A 146 14.41 0.69 -7.90
CA VAL A 146 14.86 0.11 -9.18
C VAL A 146 13.82 -0.88 -9.71
N ASP A 147 13.22 -1.65 -8.82
CA ASP A 147 12.16 -2.61 -9.13
C ASP A 147 10.91 -1.96 -9.72
N ILE A 148 10.45 -0.86 -9.13
CA ILE A 148 9.32 -0.07 -9.64
C ILE A 148 9.65 0.54 -10.99
N LEU A 149 10.87 1.06 -11.18
CA LEU A 149 11.31 1.60 -12.48
C LEU A 149 11.34 0.50 -13.56
N SER A 150 11.85 -0.68 -13.22
CA SER A 150 11.94 -1.82 -14.13
C SER A 150 10.55 -2.31 -14.56
N ARG A 151 9.65 -2.55 -13.60
CA ARG A 151 8.25 -2.91 -13.89
C ARG A 151 7.50 -1.79 -14.58
N GLY A 152 7.78 -0.53 -14.24
CA GLY A 152 7.23 0.65 -14.90
C GLY A 152 7.53 0.65 -16.39
N LEU A 153 8.81 0.49 -16.75
CA LEU A 153 9.25 0.38 -18.13
C LEU A 153 8.54 -0.78 -18.85
N LEU A 154 8.54 -1.98 -18.27
CA LEU A 154 7.90 -3.14 -18.87
C LEU A 154 6.39 -2.93 -19.11
N THR A 155 5.69 -2.38 -18.12
CA THR A 155 4.23 -2.27 -18.11
C THR A 155 3.77 -1.15 -19.05
N SER A 156 4.40 0.02 -19.03
CA SER A 156 4.14 1.11 -19.97
C SER A 156 4.39 0.68 -21.42
N SER A 157 5.47 -0.06 -21.66
CA SER A 157 5.79 -0.60 -22.99
C SER A 157 4.79 -1.66 -23.45
N ALA A 158 4.23 -2.46 -22.55
CA ALA A 158 3.31 -3.54 -22.89
C ALA A 158 1.87 -3.07 -23.16
N TYR A 159 1.38 -2.05 -22.45
CA TYR A 159 -0.06 -1.70 -22.42
C TYR A 159 -0.39 -0.26 -22.82
N SER A 160 0.55 0.47 -23.43
CA SER A 160 0.37 1.87 -23.82
C SER A 160 -0.20 2.69 -22.63
N SER A 161 -1.35 3.36 -22.78
CA SER A 161 -1.98 4.19 -21.74
C SER A 161 -2.33 3.44 -20.45
N LEU A 162 -2.83 2.20 -20.55
CA LEU A 162 -3.17 1.41 -19.35
C LEU A 162 -1.92 1.05 -18.56
N GLY A 163 -0.81 0.85 -19.26
CA GLY A 163 0.45 0.48 -18.64
C GLY A 163 0.96 1.57 -17.70
N THR A 164 0.93 2.81 -18.20
CA THR A 164 1.28 3.99 -17.41
C THR A 164 0.38 4.14 -16.17
N ILE A 165 -0.92 3.93 -16.30
CA ILE A 165 -1.84 3.99 -15.14
C ILE A 165 -1.48 2.94 -14.10
N LEU A 166 -1.19 1.70 -14.52
CA LEU A 166 -0.80 0.62 -13.61
C LEU A 166 0.55 0.90 -12.92
N SER A 167 1.51 1.49 -13.63
CA SER A 167 2.81 1.89 -13.05
C SER A 167 2.68 3.05 -12.06
N LEU A 168 1.78 4.01 -12.33
CA LEU A 168 1.46 5.08 -11.40
C LEU A 168 0.76 4.55 -10.14
N LEU A 169 -0.18 3.61 -10.30
CA LEU A 169 -0.84 2.92 -9.19
C LEU A 169 0.20 2.26 -8.28
N GLU A 170 1.10 1.47 -8.86
CA GLU A 170 2.16 0.78 -8.12
C GLU A 170 3.08 1.76 -7.36
N SER A 171 3.52 2.83 -8.04
CA SER A 171 4.39 3.86 -7.46
C SER A 171 3.72 4.60 -6.29
N LEU A 172 2.42 4.87 -6.40
CA LEU A 172 1.63 5.52 -5.36
C LEU A 172 1.47 4.61 -4.15
N VAL A 173 1.15 3.33 -4.37
CA VAL A 173 1.03 2.31 -3.31
C VAL A 173 2.34 2.15 -2.57
N PHE A 174 3.46 2.08 -3.29
CA PHE A 174 4.78 2.04 -2.69
C PHE A 174 5.04 3.25 -1.81
N THR A 175 4.82 4.47 -2.32
CA THR A 175 5.07 5.71 -1.57
C THR A 175 4.27 5.76 -0.28
N VAL A 176 3.01 5.34 -0.33
CA VAL A 176 2.12 5.26 0.83
C VAL A 176 2.61 4.23 1.86
N ASN A 177 2.94 3.03 1.39
CA ASN A 177 3.35 1.94 2.27
C ASN A 177 4.74 2.16 2.87
N HIS A 178 5.67 2.75 2.12
CA HIS A 178 7.03 3.03 2.56
C HIS A 178 7.06 3.97 3.78
N ARG A 179 6.14 4.94 3.85
CA ARG A 179 6.00 5.84 5.01
C ARG A 179 5.65 5.13 6.31
N LEU A 180 4.99 3.97 6.23
CA LEU A 180 4.60 3.18 7.40
C LEU A 180 5.74 2.30 7.93
N GLY A 181 6.91 2.29 7.29
CA GLY A 181 8.07 1.53 7.73
C GLY A 181 7.92 0.02 7.53
N LYS A 182 8.75 -0.77 8.22
CA LYS A 182 8.86 -2.23 8.01
C LYS A 182 7.58 -3.01 8.32
N GLU A 183 6.77 -2.48 9.23
CA GLU A 183 5.54 -3.13 9.73
C GLU A 183 4.30 -2.74 8.91
N TRP A 184 4.46 -2.03 7.78
CA TRP A 184 3.35 -1.57 6.96
C TRP A 184 2.37 -2.68 6.59
N LYS A 185 2.86 -3.90 6.35
CA LYS A 185 2.03 -5.04 5.97
C LYS A 185 1.07 -5.42 7.08
N ASP A 186 1.54 -5.43 8.32
CA ASP A 186 0.74 -5.81 9.48
C ASP A 186 -0.27 -4.70 9.81
N ILE A 187 0.16 -3.44 9.77
CA ILE A 187 -0.69 -2.25 9.92
C ILE A 187 -1.82 -2.24 8.87
N MET A 188 -1.50 -2.59 7.62
CA MET A 188 -2.48 -2.64 6.54
C MET A 188 -3.43 -3.83 6.64
N VAL A 189 -3.02 -4.95 7.25
CA VAL A 189 -3.84 -6.16 7.41
C VAL A 189 -4.79 -6.07 8.61
N GLU A 190 -4.44 -5.31 9.64
CA GLU A 190 -5.25 -5.21 10.85
C GLU A 190 -6.68 -4.71 10.57
N GLY A 191 -7.69 -5.41 11.09
CA GLY A 191 -9.10 -5.04 10.89
C GLY A 191 -9.62 -5.12 9.44
N THR A 192 -8.87 -5.76 8.52
CA THR A 192 -9.31 -5.89 7.11
C THR A 192 -10.29 -7.04 6.87
N PRO A 193 -11.12 -6.95 5.80
CA PRO A 193 -11.96 -8.04 5.34
C PRO A 193 -11.18 -9.33 5.04
N ILE A 194 -11.87 -10.47 5.14
CA ILE A 194 -11.27 -11.81 5.02
C ILE A 194 -10.53 -12.01 3.69
N HIS A 195 -11.05 -11.49 2.58
CA HIS A 195 -10.45 -11.66 1.26
C HIS A 195 -9.10 -10.94 1.13
N ILE A 196 -8.96 -9.68 1.60
CA ILE A 196 -7.69 -8.95 1.62
C ILE A 196 -6.70 -9.66 2.56
N ARG A 197 -7.17 -10.04 3.75
CA ARG A 197 -6.34 -10.73 4.75
C ARG A 197 -5.76 -12.04 4.22
N LYS A 198 -6.52 -12.80 3.44
CA LYS A 198 -6.03 -14.03 2.79
C LYS A 198 -4.91 -13.73 1.79
N VAL A 199 -5.01 -12.67 1.00
CA VAL A 199 -3.97 -12.28 0.03
C VAL A 199 -2.70 -11.81 0.75
N MET A 200 -2.83 -10.94 1.76
CA MET A 200 -1.69 -10.32 2.43
C MET A 200 -1.07 -11.14 3.57
N LYS A 201 -1.64 -12.31 3.89
CA LYS A 201 -1.18 -13.19 4.99
C LYS A 201 0.34 -13.44 4.91
N ASN A 202 1.03 -13.28 6.06
CA ASN A 202 2.49 -13.44 6.20
C ASN A 202 3.28 -12.61 5.17
N GLY A 203 2.77 -11.42 4.84
CA GLY A 203 3.39 -10.51 3.88
C GLY A 203 3.40 -11.05 2.45
N PHE A 204 2.25 -11.55 1.98
CA PHE A 204 2.01 -12.15 0.66
C PHE A 204 2.53 -13.58 0.46
N ARG A 205 2.92 -14.30 1.53
CA ARG A 205 3.36 -15.71 1.45
C ARG A 205 2.20 -16.72 1.44
N SER A 206 1.00 -16.30 1.04
CA SER A 206 -0.15 -17.19 0.84
C SER A 206 -0.28 -17.57 -0.63
N PRO A 207 -1.08 -18.61 -0.98
CA PRO A 207 -1.32 -18.94 -2.38
C PRO A 207 -1.90 -17.77 -3.18
N LEU A 208 -2.85 -17.03 -2.61
CA LEU A 208 -3.43 -15.85 -3.25
C LEU A 208 -2.43 -14.69 -3.33
N GLY A 209 -1.59 -14.50 -2.32
CA GLY A 209 -0.52 -13.50 -2.34
C GLY A 209 0.53 -13.80 -3.42
N ALA A 210 0.93 -15.06 -3.54
CA ALA A 210 1.83 -15.51 -4.59
C ALA A 210 1.23 -15.31 -5.99
N LEU A 211 -0.06 -15.62 -6.18
CA LEU A 211 -0.76 -15.32 -7.44
C LEU A 211 -0.77 -13.82 -7.74
N SER A 212 -1.07 -12.96 -6.76
CA SER A 212 -1.01 -11.50 -6.96
C SER A 212 0.37 -11.03 -7.42
N MET A 213 1.44 -11.51 -6.77
CA MET A 213 2.81 -11.18 -7.18
C MET A 213 3.12 -11.74 -8.57
N LEU A 214 2.70 -12.96 -8.88
CA LEU A 214 2.88 -13.58 -10.19
C LEU A 214 2.31 -12.71 -11.31
N GLY A 215 1.10 -12.19 -11.13
CA GLY A 215 0.47 -11.27 -12.08
C GLY A 215 1.19 -9.93 -12.19
N LEU A 216 1.69 -9.39 -11.08
CA LEU A 216 2.45 -8.14 -11.06
C LEU A 216 3.77 -8.25 -11.85
N PHE A 217 4.50 -9.35 -11.69
CA PHE A 217 5.82 -9.54 -12.31
C PHE A 217 5.76 -10.11 -13.73
N LEU A 218 4.95 -11.14 -13.98
CA LEU A 218 5.02 -11.91 -15.23
C LEU A 218 4.13 -11.37 -16.33
N LEU A 219 3.02 -10.71 -15.99
CA LEU A 219 2.06 -10.25 -17.00
C LEU A 219 2.69 -9.25 -17.99
N PRO A 220 3.43 -8.20 -17.54
CA PRO A 220 4.11 -7.28 -18.46
C PRO A 220 5.11 -7.99 -19.37
N CYS A 221 5.92 -8.91 -18.81
CA CYS A 221 6.87 -9.72 -19.57
C CYS A 221 6.17 -10.59 -20.62
N TYR A 222 5.07 -11.24 -20.25
CA TYR A 222 4.26 -12.08 -21.14
C TYR A 222 3.73 -11.27 -22.33
N VAL A 223 3.14 -10.10 -22.10
CA VAL A 223 2.60 -9.30 -23.22
C VAL A 223 3.71 -8.73 -24.07
N LEU A 224 4.78 -8.21 -23.48
CA LEU A 224 5.91 -7.68 -24.24
C LEU A 224 6.59 -8.77 -25.08
N PHE A 225 6.69 -9.99 -24.57
CA PHE A 225 7.19 -11.13 -25.34
C PHE A 225 6.29 -11.44 -26.55
N GLY A 226 4.98 -11.41 -26.37
CA GLY A 226 4.03 -11.58 -27.46
C GLY A 226 4.10 -10.46 -28.52
N VAL A 227 4.45 -9.23 -28.12
CA VAL A 227 4.70 -8.12 -29.06
C VAL A 227 5.99 -8.37 -29.85
N HIS A 228 7.06 -8.81 -29.19
CA HIS A 228 8.33 -9.10 -29.85
C HIS A 228 8.29 -10.34 -30.75
N TYR A 229 7.46 -11.33 -30.42
CA TYR A 229 7.33 -12.60 -31.13
C TYR A 229 5.85 -12.93 -31.45
N PRO A 230 5.22 -12.26 -32.43
CA PRO A 230 3.78 -12.38 -32.68
C PRO A 230 3.28 -13.81 -32.98
N GLN A 231 4.16 -14.72 -33.35
CA GLN A 231 3.86 -16.12 -33.62
C GLN A 231 3.21 -16.82 -32.42
N VAL A 232 3.56 -16.41 -31.19
CA VAL A 232 3.04 -17.05 -29.98
C VAL A 232 1.53 -16.87 -29.79
N TRP A 233 0.93 -15.82 -30.38
CA TRP A 233 -0.50 -15.57 -30.30
C TRP A 233 -1.36 -16.62 -31.00
N SER A 234 -0.76 -17.45 -31.88
CA SER A 234 -1.45 -18.57 -32.51
C SER A 234 -1.71 -19.73 -31.54
N HIS A 235 -0.91 -19.88 -30.48
CA HIS A 235 -1.02 -20.98 -29.55
C HIS A 235 -2.09 -20.72 -28.48
N MET A 236 -3.03 -21.66 -28.33
CA MET A 236 -4.09 -21.59 -27.31
C MET A 236 -3.51 -21.53 -25.89
N THR A 237 -2.44 -22.30 -25.62
CA THR A 237 -1.76 -22.33 -24.32
C THR A 237 -1.22 -20.95 -23.92
N TRP A 238 -0.69 -20.19 -24.88
CA TRP A 238 -0.24 -18.83 -24.65
C TRP A 238 -1.40 -17.93 -24.21
N ARG A 239 -2.52 -17.97 -24.95
CA ARG A 239 -3.71 -17.18 -24.62
C ARG A 239 -4.29 -17.49 -23.23
N LEU A 240 -4.35 -18.78 -22.88
CA LEU A 240 -4.82 -19.21 -21.56
C LEU A 240 -3.89 -18.74 -20.44
N LEU A 241 -2.58 -18.80 -20.66
CA LEU A 241 -1.59 -18.25 -19.74
C LEU A 241 -1.79 -16.73 -19.56
N GLY A 242 -2.01 -16.00 -20.65
CA GLY A 242 -2.30 -14.56 -20.61
C GLY A 242 -3.54 -14.22 -19.80
N LEU A 243 -4.63 -14.96 -20.00
CA LEU A 243 -5.86 -14.78 -19.21
C LEU A 243 -5.62 -15.03 -17.73
N PHE A 244 -4.90 -16.10 -17.39
CA PHE A 244 -4.55 -16.42 -16.01
C PHE A 244 -3.70 -15.33 -15.36
N LEU A 245 -2.66 -14.84 -16.05
CA LEU A 245 -1.81 -13.75 -15.56
C LEU A 245 -2.58 -12.43 -15.43
N ALA A 246 -3.52 -12.15 -16.33
CA ALA A 246 -4.41 -11.00 -16.24
C ALA A 246 -5.30 -11.04 -14.99
N LEU A 247 -5.91 -12.20 -14.69
CA LEU A 247 -6.69 -12.39 -13.46
C LEU A 247 -5.83 -12.19 -12.20
N CYS A 248 -4.59 -12.69 -12.23
CA CYS A 248 -3.62 -12.47 -11.17
C CYS A 248 -3.28 -10.98 -10.97
N ARG A 249 -3.08 -10.22 -12.05
CA ARG A 249 -2.82 -8.77 -11.97
C ARG A 249 -4.03 -7.99 -11.47
N ILE A 250 -5.24 -8.38 -11.87
CA ILE A 250 -6.49 -7.78 -11.36
C ILE A 250 -6.60 -8.00 -9.85
N LEU A 251 -6.29 -9.20 -9.35
CA LEU A 251 -6.26 -9.46 -7.91
C LEU A 251 -5.24 -8.58 -7.18
N CYS A 252 -4.05 -8.39 -7.77
CA CYS A 252 -3.04 -7.48 -7.24
C CYS A 252 -3.53 -6.02 -7.22
N ALA A 253 -4.08 -5.53 -8.33
CA ALA A 253 -4.61 -4.16 -8.46
C ALA A 253 -5.73 -3.89 -7.46
N TYR A 254 -6.57 -4.88 -7.21
CA TYR A 254 -7.60 -4.80 -6.20
C TYR A 254 -7.04 -4.57 -4.78
N VAL A 255 -5.96 -5.28 -4.40
CA VAL A 255 -5.29 -5.06 -3.11
C VAL A 255 -4.56 -3.72 -3.07
N GLU A 256 -3.91 -3.31 -4.15
CA GLU A 256 -3.26 -2.00 -4.30
C GLU A 256 -4.25 -0.86 -4.04
N VAL A 257 -5.41 -0.87 -4.72
CA VAL A 257 -6.47 0.12 -4.55
C VAL A 257 -7.01 0.10 -3.12
N PHE A 258 -7.16 -1.08 -2.51
CA PHE A 258 -7.58 -1.19 -1.12
C PHE A 258 -6.57 -0.54 -0.14
N CYS A 259 -5.27 -0.78 -0.33
CA CYS A 259 -4.22 -0.17 0.48
C CYS A 259 -4.26 1.36 0.37
N LEU A 260 -4.44 1.90 -0.83
CA LEU A 260 -4.57 3.34 -1.05
C LEU A 260 -5.82 3.91 -0.36
N TRP A 261 -6.97 3.27 -0.56
CA TRP A 261 -8.22 3.71 0.06
C TRP A 261 -8.11 3.73 1.59
N ARG A 262 -7.49 2.70 2.18
CA ARG A 262 -7.26 2.63 3.63
C ARG A 262 -6.39 3.78 4.12
N HIS A 263 -5.31 4.10 3.39
CA HIS A 263 -4.45 5.22 3.72
C HIS A 263 -5.18 6.57 3.64
N ILE A 264 -5.95 6.81 2.58
CA ILE A 264 -6.77 8.03 2.44
C ILE A 264 -7.75 8.16 3.61
N ARG A 265 -8.42 7.07 3.98
CA ARG A 265 -9.35 7.06 5.13
C ARG A 265 -8.64 7.37 6.44
N HIS A 266 -7.42 6.87 6.63
CA HIS A 266 -6.60 7.19 7.79
C HIS A 266 -6.27 8.69 7.85
N LEU A 267 -5.87 9.30 6.74
CA LEU A 267 -5.59 10.75 6.68
C LEU A 267 -6.84 11.59 7.00
N ILE A 268 -7.99 11.25 6.41
CA ILE A 268 -9.26 11.94 6.71
C ILE A 268 -9.59 11.85 8.21
N ASN A 269 -9.41 10.69 8.82
CA ASN A 269 -9.65 10.53 10.26
C ASN A 269 -8.68 11.37 11.10
N LEU A 270 -7.41 11.47 10.71
CA LEU A 270 -6.45 12.34 11.40
C LEU A 270 -6.86 13.80 11.33
N ASP A 271 -7.33 14.28 10.18
CA ASP A 271 -7.74 15.67 10.03
C ASP A 271 -9.03 15.96 10.82
N ASN A 272 -10.00 15.05 10.82
CA ASN A 272 -11.19 15.16 11.66
C ASN A 272 -10.84 15.28 13.15
N MET A 273 -9.86 14.51 13.64
CA MET A 273 -9.42 14.57 15.03
C MET A 273 -8.77 15.91 15.38
N LYS A 274 -7.97 16.48 14.46
CA LYS A 274 -7.36 17.82 14.67
C LYS A 274 -8.41 18.93 14.72
N THR A 275 -9.43 18.85 13.87
CA THR A 275 -10.55 19.81 13.89
C THR A 275 -11.28 19.76 15.23
N ILE A 276 -11.57 18.56 15.72
CA ILE A 276 -12.18 18.37 17.04
C ILE A 276 -11.30 18.95 18.15
N GLU A 277 -9.99 18.67 18.16
CA GLU A 277 -9.05 19.23 19.15
C GLU A 277 -8.99 20.77 19.08
N ALA A 278 -9.13 21.37 17.90
CA ALA A 278 -9.17 22.83 17.74
C ALA A 278 -10.48 23.45 18.24
N ASP A 279 -11.63 22.79 18.06
CA ASP A 279 -12.92 23.28 18.55
C ASP A 279 -13.02 23.23 20.09
N PHE A 280 -12.21 22.40 20.75
CA PHE A 280 -12.13 22.30 22.21
C PHE A 280 -11.14 23.27 22.87
N HIS A 281 -10.31 23.99 22.09
CA HIS A 281 -9.26 24.89 22.58
C HIS A 281 -9.61 26.37 22.36
#